data_AF-A0A2J6RE74-F1
#
_entry.id   AF-A0A2J6RE74-F1
#
_cell.length_a   1.000
_cell.length_b   1.000
_cell.length_c   1.000
_cell.angle_alpha   90.00
_cell.angle_beta   90.00
_cell.angle_gamma   90.00
#
_symmetry.space_group_name_H-M   'P 1'
#
loop_
_entity.id
_entity.type
_entity.pdbx_description
1 polymer ?
#
loop_
_entity_poly.entity_id
_entity_poly.type
_entity_poly.pdbx_seq_one_letter_code
_entity_poly.pdbx_strand_id
1 'polypeptide(L)'
;MACRTSFTNRKVGYPDADYKCPIGYSDVKVENSPPKLPGRGSKSWIYHLTRLFDLCYLLLKSIFLDLRLKRDCDMLSEKEEQETPFLDDSRSGSSFEEEADIVRQERVSRANHNAKRSRCSNIGISFLLHGFLILGYTLVAWAVIVKTKAKTFAGPELVYSPARESVKYEAQHFPLLKGFTNFTGPYSGVPTPEIDGRWEALMKNLVFRITEDEMKQLEGLRDPVKLPDGGYLATLNVHHELHCLMRLRWNLYPEFYFPDATPDMLVRNREHSEHCIDTLRLSTMCRSDITILPSQWIRETREPALNFASAHECVNYDLVDQWAGDRRVDISEPGYLQHPNLGVAYPHGPLKHTYRYPNTGGSSS
;
A
#
# COMPACT_ATOMS: atom_id res chain seq x y z
N MET A 1 10.37 20.93 -59.75
CA MET A 1 9.77 19.84 -60.56
C MET A 1 9.46 18.68 -59.62
N ALA A 2 8.19 18.29 -59.56
CA ALA A 2 7.71 17.13 -58.82
C ALA A 2 7.91 15.84 -59.62
N CYS A 3 8.06 14.69 -58.95
CA CYS A 3 7.50 13.43 -59.42
C CYS A 3 7.27 12.44 -58.27
N ARG A 4 6.00 12.00 -58.15
CA ARG A 4 5.54 10.77 -57.49
C ARG A 4 5.94 9.55 -58.32
N THR A 5 6.08 8.38 -57.69
CA THR A 5 5.38 7.11 -58.00
C THR A 5 5.94 6.00 -57.09
N SER A 6 5.11 5.40 -56.23
CA SER A 6 4.39 4.12 -56.43
C SER A 6 5.11 2.95 -55.76
N PHE A 7 4.66 2.56 -54.56
CA PHE A 7 4.98 1.26 -53.97
C PHE A 7 3.87 0.28 -54.37
N THR A 8 4.25 -0.78 -55.08
CA THR A 8 3.37 -1.89 -55.42
C THR A 8 3.35 -2.91 -54.28
N ASN A 9 2.15 -3.21 -53.78
CA ASN A 9 1.89 -4.30 -52.83
C ASN A 9 2.11 -5.64 -53.53
N ARG A 10 3.14 -6.39 -53.12
CA ARG A 10 3.29 -7.80 -53.49
C ARG A 10 2.80 -8.65 -52.30
N LYS A 11 1.56 -9.15 -52.41
CA LYS A 11 0.98 -10.13 -51.48
C LYS A 11 1.76 -11.44 -51.60
N VAL A 12 2.38 -11.89 -50.51
CA VAL A 12 2.85 -13.28 -50.34
C VAL A 12 1.71 -14.05 -49.70
N GLY A 13 1.15 -15.02 -50.42
CA GLY A 13 0.07 -15.88 -49.96
C GLY A 13 0.58 -17.02 -49.09
N TYR A 14 -0.07 -17.25 -47.95
CA TYR A 14 -0.03 -18.51 -47.21
C TYR A 14 -1.32 -19.29 -47.51
N PRO A 15 -1.28 -20.64 -47.53
CA PRO A 15 -2.46 -21.45 -47.82
C PRO A 15 -3.46 -21.40 -46.68
N ASP A 16 -4.75 -21.30 -47.05
CA ASP A 16 -5.90 -21.31 -46.16
C ASP A 16 -5.93 -22.61 -45.34
N ALA A 17 -5.58 -22.52 -44.06
CA ALA A 17 -5.90 -23.53 -43.07
C ALA A 17 -7.13 -23.05 -42.30
N ASP A 18 -8.23 -23.79 -42.46
CA ASP A 18 -9.49 -23.64 -41.73
C ASP A 18 -9.25 -23.89 -40.21
N TYR A 19 -8.73 -22.89 -39.51
CA TYR A 19 -8.71 -22.87 -38.05
C TYR A 19 -10.04 -22.28 -37.55
N LYS A 20 -10.99 -23.16 -37.24
CA LYS A 20 -12.13 -22.80 -36.38
C LYS A 20 -11.59 -22.49 -34.98
N CYS A 21 -11.44 -21.21 -34.65
CA CYS A 21 -11.27 -20.74 -33.28
C CYS A 21 -12.46 -21.21 -32.42
N PRO A 22 -12.27 -21.99 -31.35
CA PRO A 22 -13.36 -22.37 -30.47
C PRO A 22 -13.45 -21.39 -29.29
N ILE A 23 -13.54 -20.08 -29.53
CA ILE A 23 -13.98 -19.12 -28.50
C ILE A 23 -14.75 -18.00 -29.20
N GLY A 24 -16.07 -18.03 -29.08
CA GLY A 24 -16.94 -16.95 -29.50
C GLY A 24 -16.66 -15.72 -28.65
N TYR A 25 -15.93 -14.75 -29.21
CA TYR A 25 -16.03 -13.37 -28.78
C TYR A 25 -17.40 -12.85 -29.25
N SER A 26 -18.44 -13.10 -28.45
CA SER A 26 -19.64 -12.29 -28.52
C SER A 26 -19.25 -10.86 -28.18
N ASP A 27 -19.61 -9.92 -29.06
CA ASP A 27 -19.40 -8.48 -28.96
C ASP A 27 -19.49 -7.97 -27.51
N VAL A 28 -18.35 -7.84 -26.85
CA VAL A 28 -18.26 -7.07 -25.61
C VAL A 28 -18.38 -5.62 -26.03
N LYS A 29 -19.59 -5.05 -25.91
CA LYS A 29 -19.76 -3.60 -25.88
C LYS A 29 -18.82 -3.05 -24.80
N VAL A 30 -17.70 -2.49 -25.22
CA VAL A 30 -16.86 -1.65 -24.36
C VAL A 30 -17.70 -0.41 -24.09
N GLU A 31 -18.47 -0.46 -23.01
CA GLU A 31 -19.13 0.72 -22.47
C GLU A 31 -18.01 1.62 -21.94
N ASN A 32 -17.60 2.58 -22.78
CA ASN A 32 -16.69 3.66 -22.41
C ASN A 32 -17.38 4.63 -21.44
N SER A 33 -17.86 4.11 -20.32
CA SER A 33 -18.16 4.92 -19.16
C SER A 33 -16.90 4.92 -18.31
N PRO A 34 -16.23 6.08 -18.12
CA PRO A 34 -15.17 6.13 -17.11
C PRO A 34 -15.75 5.60 -15.80
N PRO A 35 -15.00 4.81 -15.00
CA PRO A 35 -15.47 4.43 -13.68
C PRO A 35 -15.88 5.73 -12.99
N LYS A 36 -17.14 5.80 -12.55
CA LYS A 36 -17.59 6.90 -11.69
C LYS A 36 -16.63 6.89 -10.51
N LEU A 37 -15.67 7.81 -10.52
CA LEU A 37 -14.83 8.09 -9.36
C LEU A 37 -15.78 8.11 -8.17
N PRO A 38 -15.52 7.35 -7.09
CA PRO A 38 -16.40 7.35 -5.93
C PRO A 38 -16.67 8.81 -5.59
N GLY A 39 -17.93 9.21 -5.81
CA GLY A 39 -18.31 10.61 -5.84
C GLY A 39 -17.77 11.25 -4.59
N ARG A 40 -16.88 12.24 -4.77
CA ARG A 40 -16.10 12.93 -3.73
C ARG A 40 -16.87 12.93 -2.41
N GLY A 41 -16.65 11.89 -1.59
CA GLY A 41 -17.30 11.69 -0.29
C GLY A 41 -16.77 12.66 0.76
N SER A 42 -16.11 13.73 0.32
CA SER A 42 -15.45 14.72 1.17
C SER A 42 -16.42 15.65 1.87
N LYS A 43 -17.72 15.60 1.57
CA LYS A 43 -18.70 16.47 2.25
C LYS A 43 -18.96 16.05 3.71
N SER A 44 -18.78 14.77 4.06
CA SER A 44 -18.95 14.31 5.44
C SER A 44 -17.79 14.76 6.33
N TRP A 45 -16.54 14.61 5.87
CA TRP A 45 -15.37 14.99 6.66
C TRP A 45 -15.25 16.50 6.89
N ILE A 46 -15.65 17.33 5.91
CA ILE A 46 -15.69 18.78 6.06
C ILE A 46 -16.72 19.19 7.13
N TYR A 47 -17.89 18.53 7.16
CA TYR A 47 -18.91 18.78 8.18
C TYR A 47 -18.45 18.37 9.59
N HIS A 48 -17.70 17.28 9.71
CA HIS A 48 -17.11 16.86 10.99
C HIS A 48 -15.98 17.79 11.43
N LEU A 49 -15.16 18.30 10.49
CA LEU A 49 -14.12 19.29 10.77
C LEU A 49 -14.69 20.63 11.22
N THR A 50 -15.73 21.17 10.57
CA THR A 50 -16.36 22.43 11.00
C THR A 50 -17.00 22.30 12.39
N ARG A 51 -17.65 21.18 12.69
CA ARG A 51 -18.17 20.91 14.05
C ARG A 51 -17.08 20.80 15.10
N LEU A 52 -15.91 20.25 14.77
CA LEU A 52 -14.75 20.22 15.67
C LEU A 52 -14.20 21.63 15.94
N PHE A 53 -14.18 22.50 14.93
CA PHE A 53 -13.81 23.91 15.11
C PHE A 53 -14.80 24.66 16.00
N ASP A 54 -16.12 24.44 15.83
CA ASP A 54 -17.15 25.04 16.69
C ASP A 54 -17.03 24.56 18.14
N LEU A 55 -16.82 23.26 18.36
CA LEU A 55 -16.58 22.68 19.69
C LEU A 55 -15.29 23.23 20.33
N CYS A 56 -14.21 23.37 19.56
CA CYS A 56 -12.96 23.94 20.03
C CYS A 56 -13.13 25.43 20.41
N TYR A 57 -13.86 26.19 19.59
CA TYR A 57 -14.18 27.59 19.87
C TYR A 57 -15.02 27.75 21.15
N LEU A 58 -16.02 26.89 21.35
CA LEU A 58 -16.84 26.88 22.56
C LEU A 58 -16.04 26.49 23.81
N LEU A 59 -15.14 25.50 23.68
CA LEU A 59 -14.21 25.12 24.76
C LEU A 59 -13.26 26.26 25.11
N LEU A 60 -12.64 26.91 24.12
CA LEU A 60 -11.74 28.06 24.34
C LEU A 60 -12.48 29.24 24.98
N LYS A 61 -13.71 29.51 24.54
CA LYS A 61 -14.55 30.56 25.11
C LYS A 61 -14.91 30.26 26.56
N SER A 62 -15.25 29.01 26.88
CA SER A 62 -15.53 28.54 28.25
C SER A 62 -14.30 28.69 29.16
N ILE A 63 -13.12 28.23 28.71
CA ILE A 63 -11.84 28.39 29.42
C ILE A 63 -11.51 29.87 29.67
N PHE A 64 -11.76 30.76 28.69
CA PHE A 64 -11.52 32.19 28.86
C PHE A 64 -12.45 32.84 29.89
N LEU A 65 -13.72 32.42 29.93
CA LEU A 65 -14.68 32.83 30.96
C LEU A 65 -14.24 32.36 32.35
N ASP A 66 -13.78 31.12 32.48
CA ASP A 66 -13.27 30.56 33.74
C ASP A 66 -11.98 31.25 34.22
N LEU A 67 -11.06 31.61 33.29
CA LEU A 67 -9.87 32.39 33.60
C LEU A 67 -10.21 33.82 34.06
N ARG A 68 -11.24 34.44 33.47
CA ARG A 68 -11.73 35.76 33.90
C ARG A 68 -12.37 35.70 35.28
N LEU A 69 -13.19 34.67 35.53
CA LEU A 69 -13.80 34.42 36.84
C LEU A 69 -12.74 34.12 37.90
N LYS A 70 -11.69 33.36 37.57
CA LYS A 70 -10.57 33.08 38.47
C LYS A 70 -9.85 34.38 38.86
N ARG A 71 -9.56 35.25 37.91
CA ARG A 71 -8.99 36.58 38.19
C ARG A 71 -9.88 37.43 39.09
N ASP A 72 -11.18 37.45 38.84
CA ASP A 72 -12.14 38.18 39.68
C ASP A 72 -12.25 37.60 41.10
N CYS A 73 -11.97 36.30 41.27
CA CYS A 73 -11.90 35.62 42.57
C CYS A 73 -10.59 35.89 43.30
N ASP A 74 -9.45 35.87 42.60
CA ASP A 74 -8.14 36.16 43.16
C ASP A 74 -8.08 37.61 43.69
N MET A 75 -8.63 38.57 42.93
CA MET A 75 -8.77 39.98 43.32
C MET A 75 -9.68 40.19 44.55
N LEU A 76 -10.65 39.31 44.78
CA LEU A 76 -11.51 39.38 45.97
C LEU A 76 -10.83 38.83 47.21
N SER A 77 -10.10 37.73 47.06
CA SER A 77 -9.30 37.15 48.14
C SER A 77 -8.30 38.19 48.67
N GLU A 78 -7.63 38.91 47.76
CA GLU A 78 -6.65 39.94 48.11
C GLU A 78 -7.30 41.15 48.82
N LYS A 79 -8.54 41.48 48.46
CA LYS A 79 -9.29 42.57 49.09
C LYS A 79 -9.82 42.20 50.49
N GLU A 80 -10.22 40.94 50.67
CA GLU A 80 -10.69 40.40 51.96
C GLU A 80 -9.54 40.31 52.99
N GLU A 81 -8.31 40.06 52.52
CA GLU A 81 -7.09 40.06 53.34
C GLU A 81 -6.68 41.48 53.77
N GLN A 82 -7.04 42.50 52.98
CA GLN A 82 -6.69 43.91 53.24
C GLN A 82 -7.74 44.65 54.10
N GLU A 83 -8.98 44.14 54.19
CA GLU A 83 -10.09 44.75 54.93
C GLU A 83 -10.30 44.17 56.35
N THR A 84 -9.37 43.41 56.94
CA THR A 84 -9.50 42.97 58.35
C THR A 84 -9.64 44.18 59.28
N PRO A 85 -10.79 44.44 59.93
CA PRO A 85 -11.04 45.72 60.57
C PRO A 85 -10.28 45.85 61.89
N PHE A 86 -9.52 46.95 62.03
CA PHE A 86 -9.24 47.54 63.33
C PHE A 86 -10.55 48.19 63.80
N LEU A 87 -11.14 47.70 64.90
CA LEU A 87 -12.39 48.24 65.44
C LEU A 87 -12.18 49.70 65.83
N ASP A 88 -12.84 50.63 65.12
CA ASP A 88 -12.92 52.03 65.51
C ASP A 88 -14.31 52.32 66.08
N ASP A 89 -14.35 52.57 67.38
CA ASP A 89 -15.54 52.77 68.20
C ASP A 89 -15.87 54.27 68.25
N SER A 90 -16.43 54.82 67.17
CA SER A 90 -17.01 56.17 67.22
C SER A 90 -18.06 56.41 66.14
N ARG A 91 -19.34 56.16 66.45
CA ARG A 91 -20.45 56.77 65.70
C ARG A 91 -21.67 57.01 66.56
N SER A 92 -21.84 58.26 66.99
CA SER A 92 -23.03 58.78 67.65
C SER A 92 -23.93 59.51 66.63
N GLY A 93 -25.16 59.03 66.46
CA GLY A 93 -26.29 59.80 65.92
C GLY A 93 -26.64 59.57 64.44
N SER A 94 -27.18 58.40 64.09
CA SER A 94 -27.90 58.16 62.83
C SER A 94 -29.41 58.06 63.07
N SER A 95 -30.22 58.42 62.07
CA SER A 95 -31.67 58.23 62.14
C SER A 95 -32.04 56.74 61.94
N PHE A 96 -33.17 56.31 62.49
CA PHE A 96 -33.63 54.91 62.42
C PHE A 96 -33.75 54.37 60.97
N GLU A 97 -34.05 55.25 60.01
CA GLU A 97 -34.10 54.91 58.58
C GLU A 97 -32.69 54.66 58.01
N GLU A 98 -31.68 55.40 58.46
CA GLU A 98 -30.29 55.26 58.00
C GLU A 98 -29.66 53.96 58.52
N GLU A 99 -29.96 53.56 59.76
CA GLU A 99 -29.55 52.27 60.33
C GLU A 99 -30.21 51.08 59.63
N ALA A 100 -31.49 51.20 59.25
CA ALA A 100 -32.18 50.18 58.48
C ALA A 100 -31.58 50.01 57.07
N ASP A 101 -31.18 51.10 56.42
CA ASP A 101 -30.53 51.07 55.11
C ASP A 101 -29.12 50.48 55.19
N ILE A 102 -28.34 50.79 56.22
CA ILE A 102 -27.02 50.18 56.46
C ILE A 102 -27.14 48.65 56.63
N VAL A 103 -28.09 48.19 57.44
CA VAL A 103 -28.33 46.75 57.64
C VAL A 103 -28.79 46.06 56.35
N ARG A 104 -29.60 46.75 55.54
CA ARG A 104 -30.02 46.26 54.21
C ARG A 104 -28.82 46.16 53.27
N GLN A 105 -27.95 47.16 53.26
CA GLN A 105 -26.76 47.23 52.41
C GLN A 105 -25.74 46.15 52.80
N GLU A 106 -25.54 45.91 54.09
CA GLU A 106 -24.73 44.80 54.59
C GLU A 106 -25.29 43.42 54.23
N ARG A 107 -26.61 43.22 54.31
CA ARG A 107 -27.23 41.94 53.90
C ARG A 107 -27.06 41.69 52.41
N VAL A 108 -27.26 42.71 51.57
CA VAL A 108 -27.03 42.62 50.12
C VAL A 108 -25.56 42.36 49.80
N SER A 109 -24.65 43.02 50.52
CA SER A 109 -23.20 42.81 50.39
C SER A 109 -22.82 41.37 50.77
N ARG A 110 -23.28 40.86 51.92
CA ARG A 110 -23.04 39.48 52.36
C ARG A 110 -23.63 38.44 51.41
N ALA A 111 -24.85 38.66 50.89
CA ALA A 111 -25.46 37.78 49.90
C ALA A 111 -24.65 37.74 48.60
N ASN A 112 -24.18 38.89 48.12
CA ASN A 112 -23.30 38.98 46.95
C ASN A 112 -21.95 38.33 47.20
N HIS A 113 -21.36 38.49 48.40
CA HIS A 113 -20.10 37.87 48.79
C HIS A 113 -20.19 36.34 48.80
N ASN A 114 -21.24 35.80 49.42
CA ASN A 114 -21.50 34.36 49.47
C ASN A 114 -21.77 33.77 48.07
N ALA A 115 -22.53 34.48 47.22
CA ALA A 115 -22.79 34.07 45.84
C ALA A 115 -21.53 34.12 44.94
N LYS A 116 -20.57 34.99 45.26
CA LYS A 116 -19.29 35.11 44.56
C LYS A 116 -18.29 34.04 45.04
N ARG A 117 -18.23 33.77 46.35
CA ARG A 117 -17.45 32.68 46.97
C ARG A 117 -17.86 31.28 46.48
N SER A 118 -19.17 31.03 46.36
CA SER A 118 -19.70 29.78 45.78
C SER A 118 -19.26 29.58 44.32
N ARG A 119 -19.25 30.65 43.52
CA ARG A 119 -18.72 30.62 42.15
C ARG A 119 -17.22 30.34 42.11
N CYS A 120 -16.44 30.92 43.03
CA CYS A 120 -14.99 30.68 43.12
C CYS A 120 -14.65 29.23 43.49
N SER A 121 -15.47 28.57 44.31
CA SER A 121 -15.26 27.16 44.72
C SER A 121 -15.39 26.15 43.57
N ASN A 122 -16.15 26.48 42.51
CA ASN A 122 -16.45 25.55 41.41
C ASN A 122 -15.48 25.67 40.22
N ILE A 123 -14.59 26.67 40.21
CA ILE A 123 -13.64 26.92 39.12
C ILE A 123 -12.64 25.77 38.97
N GLY A 124 -12.17 25.18 40.08
CA GLY A 124 -11.26 24.03 40.05
C GLY A 124 -11.88 22.80 39.37
N ILE A 125 -13.17 22.53 39.63
CA ILE A 125 -13.92 21.44 39.00
C ILE A 125 -14.06 21.69 37.50
N SER A 126 -14.31 22.95 37.10
CA SER A 126 -14.38 23.31 35.68
C SER A 126 -13.05 23.06 34.96
N PHE A 127 -11.92 23.47 35.52
CA PHE A 127 -10.61 23.19 34.91
C PHE A 127 -10.30 21.70 34.80
N LEU A 128 -10.69 20.90 35.79
CA LEU A 128 -10.56 19.44 35.73
C LEU A 128 -11.41 18.83 34.59
N LEU A 129 -12.66 19.28 34.43
CA LEU A 129 -13.53 18.83 33.34
C LEU A 129 -12.98 19.22 31.96
N HIS A 130 -12.51 20.45 31.80
CA HIS A 130 -11.87 20.90 30.56
C HIS A 130 -10.58 20.10 30.28
N GLY A 131 -9.78 19.82 31.31
CA GLY A 131 -8.59 18.97 31.21
C GLY A 131 -8.91 17.56 30.73
N PHE A 132 -9.94 16.92 31.31
CA PHE A 132 -10.42 15.61 30.89
C PHE A 132 -10.95 15.60 29.45
N LEU A 133 -11.70 16.63 29.05
CA LEU A 133 -12.21 16.75 27.68
C LEU A 133 -11.05 16.92 26.69
N ILE A 134 -10.09 17.81 26.97
CA ILE A 134 -8.91 18.02 26.12
C ILE A 134 -8.13 16.71 25.99
N LEU A 135 -7.88 15.99 27.09
CA LEU A 135 -7.18 14.71 27.05
C LEU A 135 -7.95 13.66 26.23
N GLY A 136 -9.27 13.59 26.39
CA GLY A 136 -10.12 12.69 25.59
C GLY A 136 -10.04 13.01 24.09
N TYR A 137 -10.16 14.28 23.72
CA TYR A 137 -10.05 14.73 22.33
C TYR A 137 -8.66 14.47 21.74
N THR A 138 -7.58 14.70 22.49
CA THR A 138 -6.22 14.46 22.00
C THR A 138 -5.95 12.97 21.81
N LEU A 139 -6.43 12.10 22.71
CA LEU A 139 -6.31 10.65 22.56
C LEU A 139 -7.09 10.13 21.34
N VAL A 140 -8.32 10.61 21.14
CA VAL A 140 -9.12 10.24 19.96
C VAL A 140 -8.47 10.75 18.68
N ALA A 141 -8.02 12.00 18.64
CA ALA A 141 -7.31 12.56 17.48
C ALA A 141 -6.02 11.78 17.18
N TRP A 142 -5.24 11.44 18.21
CA TRP A 142 -4.04 10.63 18.07
C TRP A 142 -4.35 9.24 17.51
N ALA A 143 -5.35 8.54 18.05
CA ALA A 143 -5.78 7.24 17.55
C ALA A 143 -6.26 7.29 16.09
N VAL A 144 -6.99 8.35 15.71
CA VAL A 144 -7.41 8.59 14.32
C VAL A 144 -6.20 8.83 13.43
N ILE A 145 -5.25 9.69 13.83
CA ILE A 145 -4.02 9.99 13.06
C ILE A 145 -3.17 8.73 12.86
N VAL A 146 -3.01 7.91 13.89
CA VAL A 146 -2.25 6.65 13.80
C VAL A 146 -2.93 5.70 12.81
N LYS A 147 -4.26 5.51 12.92
CA LYS A 147 -5.01 4.65 11.99
C LYS A 147 -5.01 5.17 10.55
N THR A 148 -5.13 6.48 10.33
CA THR A 148 -5.14 7.05 8.98
C THR A 148 -3.77 6.97 8.34
N LYS A 149 -2.69 7.32 9.04
CA LYS A 149 -1.31 7.19 8.53
C LYS A 149 -0.96 5.75 8.17
N ALA A 150 -1.36 4.77 8.99
CA ALA A 150 -1.16 3.35 8.70
C ALA A 150 -1.86 2.92 7.41
N LYS A 151 -3.10 3.40 7.18
CA LYS A 151 -3.84 3.12 5.93
C LYS A 151 -3.26 3.82 4.71
N THR A 152 -2.74 5.04 4.86
CA THR A 152 -2.12 5.77 3.74
C THR A 152 -0.85 5.09 3.25
N PHE A 153 -0.05 4.52 4.16
CA PHE A 153 1.19 3.82 3.80
C PHE A 153 0.94 2.46 3.11
N ALA A 154 -0.20 1.81 3.37
CA ALA A 154 -0.56 0.53 2.74
C ALA A 154 -1.23 0.68 1.36
N GLY A 155 -1.62 1.91 0.96
CA GLY A 155 -2.39 2.15 -0.27
C GLY A 155 -3.86 1.68 -0.19
N PRO A 156 -4.67 1.94 -1.23
CA PRO A 156 -6.08 1.54 -1.25
C PRO A 156 -6.23 0.02 -1.40
N GLU A 157 -7.09 -0.59 -0.58
CA GLU A 157 -7.42 -2.01 -0.63
C GLU A 157 -8.54 -2.25 -1.65
N LEU A 158 -8.18 -2.21 -2.94
CA LEU A 158 -9.12 -2.40 -4.05
C LEU A 158 -9.31 -3.87 -4.44
N VAL A 159 -8.34 -4.73 -4.09
CA VAL A 159 -8.33 -6.16 -4.41
C VAL A 159 -7.85 -6.90 -3.18
N TYR A 160 -8.53 -7.99 -2.83
CA TYR A 160 -8.11 -8.87 -1.76
C TYR A 160 -6.86 -9.66 -2.14
N SER A 161 -5.88 -9.73 -1.23
CA SER A 161 -4.75 -10.64 -1.33
C SER A 161 -4.32 -11.09 0.07
N PRO A 162 -4.20 -12.40 0.33
CA PRO A 162 -3.74 -12.88 1.63
C PRO A 162 -2.27 -12.54 1.91
N ALA A 163 -1.48 -12.23 0.88
CA ALA A 163 -0.09 -11.80 1.02
C ALA A 163 0.07 -10.34 1.46
N ARG A 164 -1.02 -9.60 1.67
CA ARG A 164 -0.96 -8.15 1.92
C ARG A 164 -0.17 -7.79 3.18
N GLU A 165 -0.17 -8.64 4.20
CA GLU A 165 0.61 -8.46 5.43
C GLU A 165 2.14 -8.50 5.21
N SER A 166 2.60 -9.14 4.12
CA SER A 166 4.02 -9.23 3.78
C SER A 166 4.56 -8.00 3.04
N VAL A 167 3.67 -7.09 2.62
CA VAL A 167 4.05 -5.92 1.83
C VAL A 167 4.67 -4.86 2.74
N LYS A 168 5.96 -4.62 2.55
CA LYS A 168 6.70 -3.51 3.14
C LYS A 168 7.42 -2.75 2.04
N TYR A 169 7.22 -1.44 1.99
CA TYR A 169 7.91 -0.59 1.02
C TYR A 169 9.29 -0.14 1.54
N GLU A 170 10.25 -0.06 0.63
CA GLU A 170 11.59 0.44 0.85
C GLU A 170 12.12 1.18 -0.38
N ALA A 171 13.01 2.14 -0.14
CA ALA A 171 13.71 2.81 -1.23
C ALA A 171 14.90 1.93 -1.67
N GLN A 172 14.95 1.55 -2.94
CA GLN A 172 16.09 0.85 -3.52
C GLN A 172 16.72 1.65 -4.65
N HIS A 173 18.04 1.60 -4.76
CA HIS A 173 18.77 2.13 -5.90
C HIS A 173 19.17 0.96 -6.79
N PHE A 174 18.83 1.03 -8.08
CA PHE A 174 19.28 0.00 -9.01
C PHE A 174 20.77 0.17 -9.30
N PRO A 175 21.55 -0.93 -9.31
CA PRO A 175 22.97 -0.86 -9.58
C PRO A 175 23.19 -0.33 -11.00
N LEU A 176 24.03 0.69 -11.14
CA LEU A 176 24.46 1.18 -12.44
C LEU A 176 25.23 0.06 -13.14
N LEU A 177 24.59 -0.57 -14.12
CA LEU A 177 25.27 -1.49 -15.03
C LEU A 177 26.30 -0.66 -15.82
N LYS A 178 27.59 -1.00 -15.67
CA LYS A 178 28.70 -0.26 -16.29
C LYS A 178 28.63 -0.41 -17.81
N GLY A 179 28.07 0.61 -18.46
CA GLY A 179 28.02 0.74 -19.92
C GLY A 179 26.88 -0.06 -20.58
N PHE A 180 26.33 0.48 -21.67
CA PHE A 180 25.32 -0.18 -22.52
C PHE A 180 25.83 -1.47 -23.20
N THR A 181 27.10 -1.81 -23.08
CA THR A 181 27.73 -2.91 -23.82
C THR A 181 28.21 -4.08 -22.94
N ASN A 182 28.16 -3.96 -21.61
CA ASN A 182 28.64 -4.99 -20.69
C ASN A 182 27.60 -5.29 -19.60
N PHE A 183 26.46 -5.85 -20.03
CA PHE A 183 25.35 -6.25 -19.16
C PHE A 183 25.66 -7.55 -18.39
N THR A 184 26.51 -7.48 -17.36
CA THR A 184 26.77 -8.61 -16.45
C THR A 184 26.16 -8.34 -15.08
N GLY A 185 24.83 -8.35 -14.99
CA GLY A 185 24.14 -8.51 -13.72
C GLY A 185 24.18 -9.99 -13.28
N PRO A 186 23.92 -10.30 -12.00
CA PRO A 186 23.99 -11.68 -11.50
C PRO A 186 22.96 -12.64 -12.13
N TYR A 187 21.96 -12.12 -12.84
CA TYR A 187 20.90 -12.88 -13.50
C TYR A 187 20.98 -12.84 -15.05
N SER A 188 21.97 -12.13 -15.63
CA SER A 188 22.07 -11.88 -17.07
C SER A 188 23.36 -12.45 -17.66
N GLY A 189 23.30 -12.85 -18.94
CA GLY A 189 24.43 -13.40 -19.68
C GLY A 189 24.13 -14.79 -20.26
N VAL A 190 25.15 -15.37 -20.87
CA VAL A 190 25.08 -16.73 -21.42
C VAL A 190 24.75 -17.76 -20.34
N PRO A 191 24.06 -18.87 -20.67
CA PRO A 191 23.72 -19.92 -19.71
C PRO A 191 24.96 -20.45 -18.96
N THR A 192 24.89 -20.44 -17.63
CA THR A 192 25.90 -21.04 -16.74
C THR A 192 25.19 -21.66 -15.54
N PRO A 193 25.78 -22.67 -14.87
CA PRO A 193 25.18 -23.28 -13.70
C PRO A 193 24.89 -22.27 -12.58
N GLU A 194 25.75 -21.25 -12.43
CA GLU A 194 25.55 -20.20 -11.43
C GLU A 194 24.32 -19.34 -11.74
N ILE A 195 24.18 -18.86 -12.98
CA ILE A 195 23.03 -18.02 -13.37
C ILE A 195 21.74 -18.83 -13.28
N ASP A 196 21.75 -20.08 -13.75
CA ASP A 196 20.55 -20.92 -13.71
C ASP A 196 20.16 -21.27 -12.26
N GLY A 197 21.12 -21.58 -11.39
CA GLY A 197 20.85 -21.79 -9.96
C GLY A 197 20.23 -20.57 -9.27
N ARG A 198 20.60 -19.35 -9.69
CA ARG A 198 19.97 -18.11 -9.20
C ARG A 198 18.52 -17.99 -9.68
N TRP A 199 18.23 -18.31 -10.94
CA TRP A 199 16.86 -18.33 -11.46
C TRP A 199 16.00 -19.42 -10.81
N GLU A 200 16.55 -20.62 -10.62
CA GLU A 200 15.87 -21.71 -9.92
C GLU A 200 15.52 -21.33 -8.47
N ALA A 201 16.40 -20.62 -7.78
CA ALA A 201 16.14 -20.13 -6.43
C ALA A 201 14.90 -19.20 -6.37
N LEU A 202 14.71 -18.34 -7.38
CA LEU A 202 13.51 -17.49 -7.47
C LEU A 202 12.22 -18.28 -7.69
N MET A 203 12.30 -19.47 -8.30
CA MET A 203 11.14 -20.32 -8.62
C MET A 203 10.75 -21.26 -7.48
N LYS A 204 11.55 -21.35 -6.41
CA LYS A 204 11.36 -22.30 -5.31
C LYS A 204 9.99 -22.18 -4.63
N ASN A 205 9.45 -20.97 -4.54
CA ASN A 205 8.19 -20.66 -3.86
C ASN A 205 7.07 -20.29 -4.85
N LEU A 206 7.19 -20.70 -6.12
CA LEU A 206 6.25 -20.36 -7.20
C LEU A 206 4.81 -20.81 -6.91
N VAL A 207 4.65 -21.98 -6.29
CA VAL A 207 3.34 -22.55 -5.99
C VAL A 207 3.17 -22.77 -4.49
N PHE A 208 2.02 -22.37 -3.96
CA PHE A 208 1.70 -22.47 -2.53
C PHE A 208 0.22 -22.75 -2.30
N ARG A 209 -0.11 -23.07 -1.05
CA ARG A 209 -1.47 -23.31 -0.58
C ARG A 209 -2.11 -22.02 -0.07
N ILE A 210 -3.37 -21.80 -0.45
CA ILE A 210 -4.30 -20.89 0.23
C ILE A 210 -5.43 -21.66 0.89
N THR A 211 -5.95 -21.11 1.97
CA THR A 211 -7.07 -21.67 2.74
C THR A 211 -8.39 -21.52 1.99
N GLU A 212 -9.41 -22.26 2.43
CA GLU A 212 -10.74 -22.15 1.86
C GLU A 212 -11.37 -20.76 2.09
N ASP A 213 -11.10 -20.13 3.23
CA ASP A 213 -11.62 -18.80 3.56
C ASP A 213 -10.95 -17.68 2.76
N GLU A 214 -9.64 -17.82 2.47
CA GLU A 214 -8.94 -16.94 1.53
C GLU A 214 -9.48 -17.14 0.11
N MET A 215 -9.72 -18.39 -0.30
CA MET A 215 -10.25 -18.73 -1.63
C MET A 215 -11.63 -18.10 -1.87
N LYS A 216 -12.52 -18.11 -0.88
CA LYS A 216 -13.88 -17.53 -0.97
C LYS A 216 -13.90 -16.02 -1.21
N GLN A 217 -12.79 -15.33 -0.93
CA GLN A 217 -12.66 -13.88 -1.12
C GLN A 217 -12.13 -13.50 -2.51
N LEU A 218 -11.72 -14.48 -3.32
CA LEU A 218 -11.23 -14.26 -4.68
C LEU A 218 -12.38 -14.25 -5.69
N GLU A 219 -12.26 -13.39 -6.70
CA GLU A 219 -13.23 -13.25 -7.79
C GLU A 219 -12.72 -13.93 -9.08
N GLY A 220 -13.62 -14.16 -10.04
CA GLY A 220 -13.26 -14.64 -11.39
C GLY A 220 -12.84 -16.13 -11.47
N LEU A 221 -13.15 -16.91 -10.43
CA LEU A 221 -12.75 -18.31 -10.32
C LEU A 221 -13.52 -19.22 -11.29
N ARG A 222 -12.78 -20.09 -11.99
CA ARG A 222 -13.32 -21.21 -12.77
C ARG A 222 -12.51 -22.45 -12.41
N ASP A 223 -13.18 -23.46 -11.84
CA ASP A 223 -12.61 -24.76 -11.46
C ASP A 223 -11.29 -24.70 -10.65
N PRO A 224 -11.32 -24.14 -9.42
CA PRO A 224 -10.11 -24.00 -8.63
C PRO A 224 -9.51 -25.36 -8.21
N VAL A 225 -8.20 -25.46 -8.25
CA VAL A 225 -7.46 -26.70 -7.97
C VAL A 225 -7.40 -26.93 -6.46
N LYS A 226 -8.24 -27.84 -5.97
CA LYS A 226 -8.24 -28.27 -4.56
C LYS A 226 -7.09 -29.25 -4.31
N LEU A 227 -6.36 -29.01 -3.22
CA LEU A 227 -5.27 -29.88 -2.79
C LEU A 227 -5.79 -31.07 -1.96
N PRO A 228 -5.16 -32.27 -2.03
CA PRO A 228 -5.65 -33.47 -1.36
C PRO A 228 -5.77 -33.33 0.17
N ASP A 229 -4.87 -32.56 0.76
CA ASP A 229 -4.75 -32.27 2.19
C ASP A 229 -5.42 -30.94 2.59
N GLY A 230 -6.27 -30.37 1.73
CA GLY A 230 -7.19 -29.27 2.04
C GLY A 230 -6.70 -27.87 1.65
N GLY A 231 -7.60 -26.98 1.23
CA GLY A 231 -7.21 -25.70 0.63
C GLY A 231 -6.93 -25.82 -0.87
N TYR A 232 -6.32 -24.80 -1.45
CA TYR A 232 -6.24 -24.61 -2.90
C TYR A 232 -4.83 -24.23 -3.35
N LEU A 233 -4.45 -24.68 -4.54
CA LEU A 233 -3.19 -24.33 -5.17
C LEU A 233 -3.28 -22.90 -5.74
N ALA A 234 -2.27 -22.08 -5.47
CA ALA A 234 -2.17 -20.71 -5.95
C ALA A 234 -0.72 -20.31 -6.23
N THR A 235 -0.57 -19.19 -6.93
CA THR A 235 0.70 -18.53 -7.29
C THR A 235 0.50 -17.02 -7.19
N LEU A 236 1.47 -16.27 -6.66
CA LEU A 236 1.44 -14.81 -6.68
C LEU A 236 1.82 -14.31 -8.08
N ASN A 237 1.22 -13.19 -8.50
CA ASN A 237 1.53 -12.60 -9.81
C ASN A 237 3.02 -12.28 -9.97
N VAL A 238 3.72 -11.85 -8.92
CA VAL A 238 5.17 -11.59 -8.96
C VAL A 238 5.99 -12.84 -9.30
N HIS A 239 5.61 -14.01 -8.77
CA HIS A 239 6.29 -15.26 -9.12
C HIS A 239 5.96 -15.68 -10.55
N HIS A 240 4.74 -15.44 -11.03
CA HIS A 240 4.37 -15.64 -12.43
C HIS A 240 5.15 -14.70 -13.38
N GLU A 241 5.33 -13.43 -13.02
CA GLU A 241 6.17 -12.48 -13.75
C GLU A 241 7.64 -12.94 -13.83
N LEU A 242 8.20 -13.44 -12.72
CA LEU A 242 9.55 -13.98 -12.69
C LEU A 242 9.68 -15.27 -13.54
N HIS A 243 8.68 -16.15 -13.52
CA HIS A 243 8.59 -17.31 -14.41
C HIS A 243 8.56 -16.89 -15.88
N CYS A 244 7.78 -15.85 -16.22
CA CYS A 244 7.73 -15.28 -17.57
C CYS A 244 9.10 -14.77 -18.01
N LEU A 245 9.82 -14.03 -17.16
CA LEU A 245 11.17 -13.57 -17.46
C LEU A 245 12.16 -14.73 -17.66
N MET A 246 12.08 -15.77 -16.82
CA MET A 246 12.88 -16.98 -16.96
C MET A 246 12.61 -17.69 -18.30
N ARG A 247 11.33 -17.85 -18.68
CA ARG A 247 10.93 -18.47 -19.95
C ARG A 247 11.37 -17.65 -21.16
N LEU A 248 11.31 -16.32 -21.09
CA LEU A 248 11.85 -15.45 -22.15
C LEU A 248 13.36 -15.60 -22.26
N ARG A 249 14.08 -15.66 -21.12
CA ARG A 249 15.53 -15.92 -21.10
C ARG A 249 15.87 -17.25 -21.76
N TRP A 250 15.11 -18.32 -21.51
CA TRP A 250 15.35 -19.60 -22.18
C TRP A 250 15.19 -19.51 -23.70
N ASN A 251 14.24 -18.71 -24.19
CA ASN A 251 14.05 -18.47 -25.62
C ASN A 251 15.15 -17.62 -26.27
N LEU A 252 16.03 -16.97 -25.49
CA LEU A 252 17.23 -16.31 -26.03
C LEU A 252 18.33 -17.32 -26.39
N TYR A 253 18.28 -18.53 -25.84
CA TYR A 253 19.27 -19.60 -26.05
C TYR A 253 18.59 -20.95 -26.35
N PRO A 254 17.74 -21.03 -27.38
CA PRO A 254 16.97 -22.24 -27.67
C PRO A 254 17.84 -23.45 -27.98
N GLU A 255 19.01 -23.26 -28.57
CA GLU A 255 20.01 -24.31 -28.80
C GLU A 255 20.52 -24.95 -27.49
N PHE A 256 20.46 -24.21 -26.38
CA PHE A 256 20.89 -24.67 -25.07
C PHE A 256 19.74 -25.28 -24.26
N TYR A 257 18.60 -24.60 -24.19
CA TYR A 257 17.47 -25.00 -23.35
C TYR A 257 16.52 -25.98 -24.04
N PHE A 258 16.51 -26.01 -25.36
CA PHE A 258 15.60 -26.78 -26.19
C PHE A 258 16.34 -27.53 -27.32
N PRO A 259 17.47 -28.22 -27.05
CA PRO A 259 18.31 -28.81 -28.10
C PRO A 259 17.57 -29.88 -28.92
N ASP A 260 16.65 -30.60 -28.29
CA ASP A 260 15.87 -31.69 -28.89
C ASP A 260 14.40 -31.28 -29.18
N ALA A 261 14.09 -29.98 -29.19
CA ALA A 261 12.73 -29.53 -29.39
C ALA A 261 12.25 -29.78 -30.82
N THR A 262 11.07 -30.40 -30.93
CA THR A 262 10.37 -30.56 -32.20
C THR A 262 9.85 -29.21 -32.70
N PRO A 263 9.52 -29.08 -34.01
CA PRO A 263 8.89 -27.86 -34.54
C PRO A 263 7.66 -27.42 -33.75
N ASP A 264 6.80 -28.36 -33.35
CA ASP A 264 5.61 -28.07 -32.55
C ASP A 264 5.95 -27.55 -31.14
N MET A 265 7.02 -28.06 -30.52
CA MET A 265 7.49 -27.55 -29.23
C MET A 265 8.02 -26.12 -29.36
N LEU A 266 8.72 -25.80 -30.45
CA LEU A 266 9.20 -24.44 -30.71
C LEU A 266 8.04 -23.47 -30.95
N VAL A 267 6.99 -23.89 -31.67
CA VAL A 267 5.76 -23.09 -31.82
C VAL A 267 5.12 -22.81 -30.46
N ARG A 268 4.93 -23.85 -29.63
CA ARG A 268 4.38 -23.69 -28.27
C ARG A 268 5.25 -22.78 -27.39
N ASN A 269 6.57 -22.88 -27.48
CA ASN A 269 7.49 -22.01 -26.74
C ASN A 269 7.36 -20.54 -27.17
N ARG A 270 7.14 -20.30 -28.46
CA ARG A 270 6.86 -18.96 -28.99
C ARG A 270 5.53 -18.42 -28.49
N GLU A 271 4.45 -19.20 -28.58
CA GLU A 271 3.13 -18.80 -28.06
C GLU A 271 3.18 -18.48 -26.57
N HIS A 272 3.87 -19.32 -25.79
CA HIS A 272 4.11 -19.06 -24.37
C HIS A 272 4.88 -17.75 -24.15
N SER A 273 5.85 -17.43 -25.02
CA SER A 273 6.61 -16.17 -24.96
C SER A 273 5.74 -14.95 -25.25
N GLU A 274 4.82 -15.02 -26.22
CA GLU A 274 3.88 -13.93 -26.51
C GLU A 274 2.95 -13.68 -25.29
N HIS A 275 2.47 -14.74 -24.65
CA HIS A 275 1.72 -14.63 -23.39
C HIS A 275 2.56 -13.99 -22.26
N CYS A 276 3.84 -14.38 -22.14
CA CYS A 276 4.75 -13.81 -21.16
C CYS A 276 4.94 -12.31 -21.38
N ILE A 277 5.13 -11.88 -22.63
CA ILE A 277 5.32 -10.46 -22.99
C ILE A 277 4.09 -9.64 -22.60
N ASP A 278 2.88 -10.10 -22.96
CA ASP A 278 1.67 -9.35 -22.63
C ASP A 278 1.38 -9.32 -21.12
N THR A 279 1.66 -10.42 -20.41
CA THR A 279 1.55 -10.49 -18.94
C THR A 279 2.49 -9.49 -18.27
N LEU A 280 3.75 -9.42 -18.70
CA LEU A 280 4.73 -8.47 -18.16
C LEU A 280 4.35 -7.02 -18.48
N ARG A 281 3.81 -6.75 -19.68
CA ARG A 281 3.28 -5.44 -20.06
C ARG A 281 2.13 -5.02 -19.13
N LEU A 282 1.12 -5.89 -18.97
CA LEU A 282 -0.03 -5.63 -18.09
C LEU A 282 0.41 -5.37 -16.65
N SER A 283 1.32 -6.20 -16.14
CA SER A 283 1.81 -6.08 -14.76
C SER A 283 2.60 -4.79 -14.55
N THR A 284 3.44 -4.41 -15.52
CA THR A 284 4.19 -3.14 -15.50
C THR A 284 3.24 -1.94 -15.50
N MET A 285 2.20 -1.93 -16.34
CA MET A 285 1.22 -0.86 -16.36
C MET A 285 0.38 -0.81 -15.08
N CYS A 286 0.06 -1.98 -14.50
CA CYS A 286 -0.70 -2.08 -13.27
C CYS A 286 0.05 -1.47 -12.08
N ARG A 287 1.35 -1.78 -11.93
CA ARG A 287 2.18 -1.29 -10.81
C ARG A 287 2.93 0.02 -11.09
N SER A 288 2.96 0.45 -12.36
CA SER A 288 3.59 1.67 -12.91
C SER A 288 4.57 2.39 -11.97
N ASP A 289 5.86 2.18 -12.20
CA ASP A 289 6.91 2.92 -11.51
C ASP A 289 6.97 4.36 -12.03
N ILE A 290 6.64 5.31 -11.17
CA ILE A 290 6.61 6.75 -11.47
C ILE A 290 7.95 7.45 -11.18
N THR A 291 9.00 6.70 -10.85
CA THR A 291 10.35 7.23 -10.60
C THR A 291 10.87 7.93 -11.85
N ILE A 292 11.28 9.19 -11.68
CA ILE A 292 11.84 9.98 -12.78
C ILE A 292 13.29 9.54 -13.01
N LEU A 293 13.60 9.16 -14.24
CA LEU A 293 14.94 8.86 -14.72
C LEU A 293 15.51 10.10 -15.41
N PRO A 294 16.32 10.92 -14.74
CA PRO A 294 16.87 12.12 -15.37
C PRO A 294 17.92 11.73 -16.42
N SER A 295 17.98 12.50 -17.50
CA SER A 295 19.04 12.37 -18.49
C SER A 295 20.37 12.92 -17.96
N GLN A 296 21.48 12.27 -18.32
CA GLN A 296 22.84 12.68 -17.96
C GLN A 296 23.80 12.53 -19.15
N TRP A 297 24.83 13.38 -19.19
CA TRP A 297 25.90 13.25 -20.18
C TRP A 297 26.91 12.20 -19.73
N ILE A 298 27.27 11.28 -20.63
CA ILE A 298 28.37 10.33 -20.45
C ILE A 298 29.48 10.65 -21.45
N ARG A 299 30.74 10.27 -21.15
CA ARG A 299 31.89 10.70 -21.95
C ARG A 299 32.01 9.95 -23.28
N GLU A 300 31.37 8.79 -23.36
CA GLU A 300 31.55 7.80 -24.41
C GLU A 300 30.63 8.02 -25.62
N THR A 301 29.55 8.80 -25.48
CA THR A 301 28.55 9.03 -26.53
C THR A 301 28.17 10.51 -26.61
N ARG A 302 27.69 10.95 -27.79
CA ARG A 302 27.11 12.31 -27.97
C ARG A 302 25.64 12.37 -27.55
N GLU A 303 25.05 11.24 -27.21
CA GLU A 303 23.65 11.10 -26.82
C GLU A 303 23.55 11.08 -25.29
N PRO A 304 22.62 11.83 -24.68
CA PRO A 304 22.42 11.75 -23.24
C PRO A 304 21.89 10.36 -22.85
N ALA A 305 22.43 9.79 -21.79
CA ALA A 305 21.98 8.52 -21.23
C ALA A 305 20.97 8.77 -20.10
N LEU A 306 20.07 7.81 -19.85
CA LEU A 306 19.24 7.84 -18.65
C LEU A 306 20.06 7.47 -17.41
N ASN A 307 19.83 8.18 -16.31
CA ASN A 307 20.34 7.80 -15.00
C ASN A 307 19.36 6.84 -14.32
N PHE A 308 19.74 5.55 -14.28
CA PHE A 308 18.97 4.50 -13.61
C PHE A 308 19.28 4.37 -12.11
N ALA A 309 20.20 5.18 -11.57
CA ALA A 309 20.52 5.16 -10.14
C ALA A 309 19.52 5.94 -9.28
N SER A 310 18.43 6.47 -9.83
CA SER A 310 17.37 7.09 -9.02
C SER A 310 16.85 6.10 -7.98
N ALA A 311 16.42 6.61 -6.83
CA ALA A 311 15.76 5.76 -5.83
C ALA A 311 14.36 5.40 -6.34
N HIS A 312 14.04 4.11 -6.28
CA HIS A 312 12.72 3.55 -6.59
C HIS A 312 12.00 3.18 -5.30
N GLU A 313 10.68 3.38 -5.25
CA GLU A 313 9.84 2.85 -4.19
C GLU A 313 9.50 1.39 -4.52
N CYS A 314 10.10 0.45 -3.79
CA CYS A 314 10.01 -0.98 -4.06
C CYS A 314 9.31 -1.71 -2.91
N VAL A 315 8.58 -2.77 -3.23
CA VAL A 315 8.19 -3.75 -2.22
C VAL A 315 9.40 -4.59 -1.87
N ASN A 316 9.63 -4.83 -0.59
CA ASN A 316 10.64 -5.76 -0.11
C ASN A 316 10.24 -7.18 -0.58
N TYR A 317 10.92 -7.65 -1.62
CA TYR A 317 10.62 -8.93 -2.27
C TYR A 317 10.81 -10.12 -1.34
N ASP A 318 11.83 -10.09 -0.48
CA ASP A 318 12.19 -11.21 0.38
C ASP A 318 11.07 -11.54 1.38
N LEU A 319 10.38 -10.52 1.91
CA LEU A 319 9.23 -10.73 2.79
C LEU A 319 8.03 -11.38 2.06
N VAL A 320 7.80 -10.97 0.81
CA VAL A 320 6.73 -11.53 -0.03
C VAL A 320 7.05 -12.96 -0.42
N ASP A 321 8.31 -13.23 -0.80
CA ASP A 321 8.77 -14.56 -1.16
C ASP A 321 8.77 -15.51 0.05
N GLN A 322 9.19 -15.03 1.23
CA GLN A 322 9.10 -15.78 2.47
C GLN A 322 7.66 -16.16 2.82
N TRP A 323 6.71 -15.21 2.69
CA TRP A 323 5.29 -15.48 2.95
C TRP A 323 4.75 -16.62 2.06
N ALA A 324 5.17 -16.68 0.80
CA ALA A 324 4.82 -17.77 -0.11
C ALA A 324 5.55 -19.07 0.26
N GLY A 325 6.84 -18.97 0.63
CA GLY A 325 7.67 -20.09 1.06
C GLY A 325 7.12 -20.84 2.28
N ASP A 326 6.57 -20.11 3.26
CA ASP A 326 5.92 -20.69 4.44
C ASP A 326 4.67 -21.52 4.10
N ARG A 327 4.11 -21.32 2.90
CA ARG A 327 2.89 -21.97 2.38
C ARG A 327 3.18 -22.88 1.19
N ARG A 328 4.45 -23.06 0.81
CA ARG A 328 4.84 -23.78 -0.41
C ARG A 328 4.32 -25.21 -0.38
N VAL A 329 3.98 -25.72 -1.56
CA VAL A 329 3.58 -27.11 -1.76
C VAL A 329 4.40 -27.75 -2.86
N ASP A 330 4.83 -29.00 -2.66
CA ASP A 330 5.48 -29.75 -3.73
C ASP A 330 4.42 -30.47 -4.56
N ILE A 331 3.98 -29.83 -5.63
CA ILE A 331 2.99 -30.43 -6.54
C ILE A 331 3.57 -31.53 -7.41
N SER A 332 4.90 -31.64 -7.49
CA SER A 332 5.59 -32.55 -8.40
C SER A 332 5.72 -33.96 -7.84
N GLU A 333 5.37 -34.17 -6.57
CA GLU A 333 5.31 -35.50 -5.96
C GLU A 333 4.30 -36.38 -6.71
N PRO A 334 4.74 -37.55 -7.24
CA PRO A 334 3.86 -38.45 -7.96
C PRO A 334 2.63 -38.85 -7.14
N GLY A 335 1.44 -38.62 -7.71
CA GLY A 335 0.16 -38.98 -7.08
C GLY A 335 -0.42 -37.92 -6.15
N TYR A 336 0.31 -36.85 -5.83
CA TYR A 336 -0.21 -35.75 -5.02
C TYR A 336 -1.30 -34.98 -5.77
N LEU A 337 -1.01 -34.46 -6.97
CA LEU A 337 -2.02 -33.74 -7.76
C LEU A 337 -2.76 -34.67 -8.73
N GLN A 338 -4.10 -34.68 -8.64
CA GLN A 338 -4.97 -35.47 -9.52
C GLN A 338 -5.92 -34.57 -10.31
N HIS A 339 -5.87 -34.69 -11.64
CA HIS A 339 -6.82 -34.06 -12.54
C HIS A 339 -8.13 -34.87 -12.57
N PRO A 340 -9.31 -34.25 -12.43
CA PRO A 340 -10.59 -34.96 -12.34
C PRO A 340 -10.87 -35.93 -13.50
N ASN A 341 -10.43 -35.56 -14.71
CA ASN A 341 -10.72 -36.32 -15.94
C ASN A 341 -9.49 -37.01 -16.55
N LEU A 342 -8.28 -36.67 -16.12
CA LEU A 342 -7.03 -37.08 -16.81
C LEU A 342 -6.09 -37.88 -15.90
N GLY A 343 -6.41 -38.02 -14.60
CA GLY A 343 -5.60 -38.79 -13.65
C GLY A 343 -4.45 -37.96 -13.07
N VAL A 344 -3.37 -38.65 -12.68
CA VAL A 344 -2.22 -38.05 -11.98
C VAL A 344 -1.51 -37.03 -12.86
N ALA A 345 -1.28 -35.81 -12.35
CA ALA A 345 -0.67 -34.72 -13.12
C ALA A 345 0.84 -34.92 -13.40
N TYR A 346 1.57 -35.51 -12.44
CA TYR A 346 3.02 -35.75 -12.54
C TYR A 346 3.35 -37.24 -12.28
N PRO A 347 2.95 -38.16 -13.17
CA PRO A 347 3.09 -39.61 -12.94
C PRO A 347 4.54 -40.08 -12.85
N HIS A 348 5.49 -39.30 -13.36
CA HIS A 348 6.93 -39.61 -13.37
C HIS A 348 7.77 -38.62 -12.54
N GLY A 349 7.12 -37.83 -11.69
CA GLY A 349 7.75 -36.76 -10.93
C GLY A 349 7.96 -35.48 -11.76
N PRO A 350 8.76 -34.52 -11.25
CA PRO A 350 9.04 -33.29 -11.98
C PRO A 350 9.76 -33.61 -13.30
N LEU A 351 9.44 -32.83 -14.35
CA LEU A 351 10.19 -32.86 -15.58
C LEU A 351 11.65 -32.48 -15.26
N LYS A 352 12.56 -33.44 -15.33
CA LYS A 352 13.99 -33.16 -15.16
C LYS A 352 14.47 -32.38 -16.38
N HIS A 353 14.74 -31.10 -16.20
CA HIS A 353 15.50 -30.34 -17.17
C HIS A 353 16.97 -30.75 -17.05
N THR A 354 17.46 -31.57 -17.98
CA THR A 354 18.88 -31.88 -18.06
C THR A 354 19.57 -30.81 -18.92
N TYR A 355 20.10 -29.77 -18.28
CA TYR A 355 20.93 -28.78 -18.97
C TYR A 355 22.31 -29.38 -19.25
N ARG A 356 22.77 -29.35 -20.51
CA ARG A 356 24.14 -29.74 -20.87
C ARG A 356 24.99 -28.49 -20.99
N TYR A 357 25.57 -28.06 -19.87
CA TYR A 357 26.51 -26.93 -19.87
C TYR A 357 27.72 -27.24 -20.78
N PRO A 358 28.12 -26.33 -21.68
CA PRO A 358 29.39 -26.50 -22.38
C PRO A 358 30.50 -26.57 -21.33
N ASN A 359 31.38 -27.57 -21.45
CA ASN A 359 32.55 -27.73 -20.57
C ASN A 359 33.28 -26.40 -20.48
N THR A 360 33.23 -25.73 -19.33
CA THR A 360 34.20 -24.70 -18.99
C THR A 360 35.51 -25.43 -18.80
N GLY A 361 36.33 -25.45 -19.85
CA GLY A 361 37.63 -26.11 -19.85
C GLY A 361 38.50 -25.58 -18.71
N GLY A 362 38.44 -26.25 -17.56
CA GLY A 362 39.48 -26.20 -16.56
C GLY A 362 40.66 -26.96 -17.12
N SER A 363 41.52 -26.30 -17.89
CA SER A 363 42.89 -26.75 -18.03
C SER A 363 43.60 -26.43 -16.71
N SER A 364 43.66 -27.44 -15.86
CA SER A 364 44.75 -27.61 -14.92
C SER A 364 46.08 -27.51 -15.68
N SER A 365 46.87 -26.49 -15.39
CA SER A 365 48.32 -26.48 -15.54
C SER A 365 48.90 -25.40 -14.65
#